data_AF-A0A4Q7G1Q8-F1
#
_entry.id   AF-A0A4Q7G1Q8-F1
#
_cell.length_a   1.000
_cell.length_b   1.000
_cell.length_c   1.000
_cell.angle_alpha   90.00
_cell.angle_beta   90.00
_cell.angle_gamma   90.00
#
_symmetry.space_group_name_H-M   'P 1'
#
loop_
_entity.id
_entity.type
_entity.pdbx_description
1 polymer ?
#
loop_
_entity_poly.entity_id
_entity_poly.type
_entity_poly.pdbx_seq_one_letter_code
_entity_poly.pdbx_strand_id
1 'polypeptide(L)'
;MVTFALLAAVATSRPAQAQVNFDRPGGDYLSSPVASGDPADCALLCERDRRCRAWSFNYPTDITTGAVCWLKNSVPQRAQNNCCVAGVRGAGVVEPRNGTVETSIDRFGGDYKSFDLKAGEGDDICKAACAADNKCRAWTFARPGYAGREPHCFLKKDIKPPRRKAGFTSGVVR
;
A
#
# COMPACT_ATOMS: atom_id res chain seq x y z
N MET A 1 40.48 20.55 -38.52
CA MET A 1 40.08 20.67 -37.11
C MET A 1 38.77 19.91 -36.92
N VAL A 2 38.76 18.85 -36.12
CA VAL A 2 37.58 17.98 -35.92
C VAL A 2 36.77 18.54 -34.76
N THR A 3 35.54 18.97 -35.03
CA THR A 3 34.58 19.42 -34.01
C THR A 3 33.95 18.22 -33.31
N PHE A 4 34.31 17.98 -32.05
CA PHE A 4 33.63 17.02 -31.19
C PHE A 4 32.32 17.63 -30.66
N ALA A 5 31.19 17.07 -31.09
CA ALA A 5 29.89 17.38 -30.50
C ALA A 5 29.75 16.64 -29.16
N LEU A 6 29.72 17.40 -28.06
CA LEU A 6 29.42 16.89 -26.73
C LEU A 6 27.91 16.62 -26.61
N LEU A 7 27.51 15.35 -26.70
CA LEU A 7 26.17 14.89 -26.34
C LEU A 7 26.05 14.86 -24.81
N ALA A 8 25.40 15.87 -24.23
CA ALA A 8 25.05 15.87 -22.81
C ALA A 8 23.90 14.88 -22.56
N ALA A 9 24.19 13.75 -21.90
CA ALA A 9 23.17 12.81 -21.46
C ALA A 9 22.38 13.42 -20.28
N VAL A 10 21.13 13.79 -20.51
CA VAL A 10 20.22 14.23 -19.45
C VAL A 10 19.78 13.00 -18.64
N ALA A 11 20.36 12.83 -17.45
CA ALA A 11 19.91 11.79 -16.52
C ALA A 11 18.58 12.20 -15.89
N THR A 12 17.48 11.59 -16.34
CA THR A 12 16.17 11.76 -15.72
C THR A 12 16.16 11.04 -14.37
N SER A 13 16.19 11.77 -13.26
CA SER A 13 16.00 11.20 -11.92
C SER A 13 14.56 10.70 -11.78
N ARG A 14 14.37 9.38 -11.69
CA ARG A 14 13.06 8.82 -11.38
C ARG A 14 12.68 9.19 -9.94
N PRO A 15 11.43 9.63 -9.69
CA PRO A 15 10.98 9.85 -8.33
C PRO A 15 11.08 8.55 -7.55
N ALA A 16 11.56 8.62 -6.32
CA ALA A 16 11.54 7.46 -5.43
C ALA A 16 10.08 7.05 -5.18
N GLN A 17 9.84 5.75 -5.02
CA GLN A 17 8.50 5.22 -4.75
C GLN A 17 8.56 4.37 -3.48
N ALA A 18 7.56 4.56 -2.62
CA ALA A 18 7.37 3.69 -1.47
C ALA A 18 7.03 2.27 -1.95
N GLN A 19 7.41 1.27 -1.15
CA GLN A 19 7.23 -0.13 -1.51
C GLN A 19 6.39 -0.83 -0.44
N VAL A 20 5.30 -1.44 -0.88
CA VAL A 20 4.45 -2.30 -0.04
C VAL A 20 5.15 -3.62 0.25
N ASN A 21 4.90 -4.21 1.41
CA ASN A 21 5.46 -5.48 1.87
C ASN A 21 6.98 -5.45 2.12
N PHE A 22 7.52 -4.30 2.49
CA PHE A 22 8.92 -4.14 2.90
C PHE A 22 9.02 -3.33 4.18
N ASP A 23 10.00 -3.69 5.00
CA ASP A 23 10.47 -2.90 6.13
C ASP A 23 11.97 -2.58 5.98
N ARG A 24 12.44 -1.57 6.70
CA ARG A 24 13.85 -1.19 6.80
C ARG A 24 14.22 -1.11 8.28
N PRO A 25 14.50 -2.22 8.96
CA PRO A 25 14.67 -2.21 10.41
C PRO A 25 15.84 -1.33 10.85
N GLY A 26 15.63 -0.55 11.92
CA GLY A 26 16.64 0.29 12.55
C GLY A 26 16.66 1.75 12.07
N GLY A 27 17.45 2.58 12.75
CA GLY A 27 17.55 4.01 12.47
C GLY A 27 16.32 4.83 12.88
N ASP A 28 15.35 4.20 13.56
CA ASP A 28 14.15 4.83 14.08
C ASP A 28 14.48 5.86 15.16
N TYR A 29 14.00 7.09 14.98
CA TYR A 29 14.17 8.16 15.99
C TYR A 29 12.84 8.75 16.46
N LEU A 30 11.75 8.46 15.76
CA LEU A 30 10.41 8.90 16.12
C LEU A 30 9.39 7.87 15.66
N SER A 31 8.43 7.56 16.52
CA SER A 31 7.22 6.84 16.15
C SER A 31 5.98 7.64 16.54
N SER A 32 4.93 7.53 15.74
CA SER A 32 3.64 8.18 16.00
C SER A 32 2.49 7.32 15.47
N PRO A 33 1.35 7.27 16.17
CA PRO A 33 0.12 6.73 15.58
C PRO A 33 -0.30 7.54 14.35
N VAL A 34 -0.93 6.88 13.40
CA VAL A 34 -1.51 7.47 12.18
C VAL A 34 -3.01 7.19 12.18
N ALA A 35 -3.81 8.19 12.58
CA ALA A 35 -5.25 8.04 12.76
C ALA A 35 -6.01 7.68 11.47
N SER A 36 -5.52 8.13 10.31
CA SER A 36 -6.10 7.81 9.00
C SER A 36 -5.88 6.35 8.58
N GLY A 37 -4.88 5.69 9.16
CA GLY A 37 -4.37 4.42 8.66
C GLY A 37 -3.79 4.51 7.24
N ASP A 38 -3.47 5.70 6.72
CA ASP A 38 -2.91 5.85 5.37
C ASP A 38 -1.37 6.01 5.43
N PRO A 39 -0.58 5.11 4.77
CA PRO A 39 0.87 5.26 4.70
C PRO A 39 1.32 6.57 4.04
N ALA A 40 0.49 7.21 3.21
CA ALA A 40 0.80 8.50 2.60
C ALA A 40 1.02 9.60 3.65
N ASP A 41 0.31 9.56 4.78
CA ASP A 41 0.52 10.51 5.87
C ASP A 41 1.89 10.31 6.53
N CYS A 42 2.35 9.07 6.66
CA CYS A 42 3.68 8.76 7.18
C CYS A 42 4.79 9.27 6.24
N ALA A 43 4.60 9.12 4.92
CA ALA A 43 5.51 9.69 3.92
C ALA A 43 5.58 11.23 4.03
N LEU A 44 4.43 11.90 4.15
CA LEU A 44 4.36 13.36 4.30
C LEU A 44 5.02 13.86 5.59
N LEU A 45 4.90 13.11 6.68
CA LEU A 45 5.61 13.41 7.93
C LEU A 45 7.13 13.36 7.72
N CYS A 46 7.64 12.34 7.02
CA CYS A 46 9.05 12.23 6.69
C CYS A 46 9.52 13.38 5.79
N GLU A 47 8.74 13.81 4.80
CA GLU A 47 9.12 14.94 3.94
C GLU A 47 9.33 16.24 4.71
N ARG A 48 8.49 16.46 5.73
CA ARG A 48 8.48 17.67 6.56
C ARG A 48 9.58 17.69 7.62
N ASP A 49 10.07 16.53 8.08
CA ASP A 49 11.18 16.46 9.03
C ASP A 49 12.53 16.38 8.31
N ARG A 50 13.38 17.39 8.51
CA ARG A 50 14.72 17.46 7.90
C ARG A 50 15.64 16.32 8.31
N ARG A 51 15.42 15.72 9.49
CA ARG A 51 16.19 14.58 9.99
C ARG A 51 15.78 13.27 9.32
N CYS A 52 14.57 13.21 8.76
CA CYS A 52 14.07 12.01 8.15
C CYS A 52 14.82 11.69 6.85
N ARG A 53 15.23 10.44 6.71
CA ARG A 53 15.88 9.87 5.51
C ARG A 53 15.09 8.69 4.97
N ALA A 54 14.39 7.96 5.84
CA ALA A 54 13.47 6.90 5.48
C ALA A 54 12.31 6.82 6.47
N TRP A 55 11.28 6.08 6.11
CA TRP A 55 10.12 5.84 6.94
C TRP A 55 9.62 4.41 6.75
N SER A 56 9.03 3.85 7.80
CA SER A 56 8.22 2.62 7.73
C SER A 56 6.84 2.91 8.30
N PHE A 57 5.82 2.31 7.72
CA PHE A 57 4.44 2.38 8.17
C PHE A 57 3.97 0.96 8.47
N ASN A 58 3.54 0.74 9.69
CA ASN A 58 2.96 -0.52 10.12
C ASN A 58 1.44 -0.41 9.95
N TYR A 59 0.87 -1.32 9.17
CA TYR A 59 -0.58 -1.45 9.08
C TYR A 59 -1.17 -1.78 10.46
N PRO A 60 -2.41 -1.34 10.75
CA PRO A 60 -3.11 -1.75 11.96
C PRO A 60 -3.26 -3.28 11.95
N THR A 61 -3.17 -3.89 13.13
CA THR A 61 -3.39 -5.34 13.29
C THR A 61 -4.81 -5.64 13.74
N ASP A 62 -5.47 -4.67 14.37
CA ASP A 62 -6.87 -4.74 14.80
C ASP A 62 -7.42 -3.30 14.92
N ILE A 63 -8.71 -3.16 15.28
CA ILE A 63 -9.38 -1.85 15.35
C ILE A 63 -8.91 -0.97 16.53
N THR A 64 -8.28 -1.57 17.54
CA THR A 64 -7.77 -0.92 18.76
C THR A 64 -6.28 -0.57 18.64
N THR A 65 -5.51 -1.42 17.98
CA THR A 65 -4.09 -1.23 17.67
C THR A 65 -3.99 -0.52 16.31
N GLY A 66 -4.08 0.81 16.36
CA GLY A 66 -4.00 1.67 15.18
C GLY A 66 -2.68 1.57 14.43
N ALA A 67 -2.65 2.17 13.23
CA ALA A 67 -1.44 2.21 12.42
C ALA A 67 -0.33 3.03 13.07
N VAL A 68 0.92 2.64 12.87
CA VAL A 68 2.09 3.34 13.45
C VAL A 68 3.07 3.72 12.34
N CYS A 69 3.43 5.00 12.31
CA CYS A 69 4.51 5.53 11.48
C CYS A 69 5.81 5.56 12.26
N TRP A 70 6.89 5.16 11.60
CA TRP A 70 8.25 5.13 12.12
C TRP A 70 9.16 5.97 11.22
N LEU A 71 9.67 7.09 11.72
CA LEU A 71 10.61 7.95 11.01
C LEU A 71 12.04 7.57 11.35
N LYS A 72 12.88 7.49 10.31
CA LYS A 72 14.26 7.01 10.38
C LYS A 72 15.24 8.07 9.92
N ASN A 73 16.36 8.20 10.62
CA ASN A 73 17.41 9.18 10.35
C ASN A 73 18.51 8.67 9.39
N SER A 74 18.39 7.41 8.98
CA SER A 74 19.25 6.72 8.01
C SER A 74 18.38 5.96 7.02
N VAL A 75 19.00 5.32 6.03
CA VAL A 75 18.32 4.46 5.05
C VAL A 75 18.79 3.01 5.27
N PRO A 76 18.19 2.26 6.21
CA PRO A 76 18.61 0.89 6.50
C PRO A 76 18.38 -0.05 5.32
N GLN A 77 19.05 -1.20 5.33
CA GLN A 77 18.82 -2.24 4.33
C GLN A 77 17.35 -2.71 4.35
N ARG A 78 16.83 -3.02 3.17
CA ARG A 78 15.47 -3.53 3.00
C ARG A 78 15.36 -4.97 3.49
N ALA A 79 14.29 -5.26 4.20
CA ALA A 79 13.83 -6.59 4.56
C ALA A 79 12.40 -6.76 4.04
N GLN A 80 12.08 -7.91 3.45
CA GLN A 80 10.72 -8.21 3.00
C GLN A 80 9.84 -8.44 4.24
N ASN A 81 8.73 -7.73 4.34
CA ASN A 81 7.80 -7.86 5.46
C ASN A 81 6.40 -7.40 5.08
N ASN A 82 5.43 -8.33 5.07
CA ASN A 82 4.05 -8.08 4.68
C ASN A 82 3.26 -7.18 5.68
N CYS A 83 3.82 -6.88 6.85
CA CYS A 83 3.20 -5.99 7.83
C CYS A 83 3.12 -4.53 7.39
N CYS A 84 3.99 -4.14 6.45
CA CYS A 84 4.46 -2.77 6.43
C CYS A 84 4.72 -2.23 5.02
N VAL A 85 4.68 -0.90 4.92
CA VAL A 85 5.11 -0.13 3.76
C VAL A 85 6.31 0.67 4.18
N ALA A 86 7.38 0.65 3.39
CA ALA A 86 8.55 1.46 3.67
C ALA A 86 8.92 2.34 2.46
N GLY A 87 9.43 3.53 2.76
CA GLY A 87 9.88 4.49 1.77
C GLY A 87 11.15 5.21 2.22
N VAL A 88 11.83 5.84 1.27
CA VAL A 88 12.88 6.82 1.56
C VAL A 88 12.26 8.22 1.51
N ARG A 89 12.96 9.22 2.04
CA ARG A 89 12.55 10.60 1.80
C ARG A 89 12.60 10.93 0.30
N GLY A 90 11.64 11.72 -0.15
CA GLY A 90 11.27 11.95 -1.54
C GLY A 90 10.44 10.83 -2.16
N ALA A 91 10.22 9.72 -1.45
CA ALA A 91 9.42 8.61 -1.96
C ALA A 91 7.94 8.82 -1.65
N GLY A 92 7.18 9.24 -2.67
CA GLY A 92 5.73 9.21 -2.60
C GLY A 92 5.23 7.77 -2.49
N VAL A 93 4.11 7.56 -1.81
CA VAL A 93 3.36 6.30 -1.89
C VAL A 93 2.69 6.24 -3.25
N VAL A 94 3.43 5.77 -4.25
CA VAL A 94 2.90 5.56 -5.59
C VAL A 94 2.39 4.14 -5.66
N GLU A 95 1.08 4.00 -5.49
CA GLU A 95 0.40 2.72 -5.66
C GLU A 95 0.50 2.28 -7.12
N PRO A 96 1.11 1.12 -7.43
CA PRO A 96 1.13 0.59 -8.78
C PRO A 96 -0.31 0.34 -9.24
N ARG A 97 -0.82 1.16 -10.15
CA ARG A 97 -2.08 0.90 -10.85
C ARG A 97 -1.85 -0.15 -11.92
N ASN A 98 -1.68 -1.40 -11.51
CA ASN A 98 -1.84 -2.49 -12.46
C ASN A 98 -3.35 -2.59 -12.68
N GLY A 99 -3.86 -2.40 -13.90
CA GLY A 99 -5.31 -2.22 -14.16
C GLY A 99 -6.23 -3.38 -13.73
N THR A 100 -5.68 -4.43 -13.11
CA THR A 100 -6.34 -5.59 -12.52
C THR A 100 -6.42 -5.56 -10.99
N VAL A 101 -5.53 -4.80 -10.31
CA VAL A 101 -5.47 -4.67 -8.84
C VAL A 101 -5.24 -3.20 -8.46
N GLU A 102 -6.16 -2.68 -7.65
CA GLU A 102 -6.26 -1.29 -7.24
C GLU A 102 -6.03 -1.20 -5.73
N THR A 103 -4.80 -0.90 -5.31
CA THR A 103 -4.45 -0.71 -3.90
C THR A 103 -5.02 0.59 -3.35
N SER A 104 -5.42 0.58 -2.08
CA SER A 104 -6.04 1.71 -1.36
C SER A 104 -7.32 2.22 -2.04
N ILE A 105 -8.07 1.29 -2.64
CA ILE A 105 -9.34 1.51 -3.33
C ILE A 105 -10.39 0.53 -2.82
N ASP A 106 -11.55 1.07 -2.45
CA ASP A 106 -12.78 0.34 -2.17
C ASP A 106 -13.81 0.65 -3.27
N ARG A 107 -14.30 -0.39 -3.96
CA ARG A 107 -15.42 -0.29 -4.92
C ARG A 107 -16.73 -0.54 -4.19
N PHE A 108 -17.04 0.29 -3.21
CA PHE A 108 -18.11 0.08 -2.23
C PHE A 108 -19.48 -0.22 -2.87
N GLY A 109 -20.12 -1.29 -2.40
CA GLY A 109 -21.45 -1.73 -2.81
C GLY A 109 -21.43 -2.76 -3.96
N GLY A 110 -22.60 -3.34 -4.24
CA GLY A 110 -22.72 -4.42 -5.22
C GLY A 110 -22.23 -5.78 -4.70
N ASP A 111 -21.93 -5.87 -3.40
CA ASP A 111 -21.52 -7.07 -2.72
C ASP A 111 -22.68 -8.09 -2.66
N TYR A 112 -22.40 -9.34 -2.99
CA TYR A 112 -23.38 -10.44 -2.88
C TYR A 112 -22.88 -11.58 -2.00
N LYS A 113 -21.57 -11.62 -1.72
CA LYS A 113 -20.95 -12.59 -0.84
C LYS A 113 -19.74 -11.93 -0.18
N SER A 114 -19.55 -12.20 1.11
CA SER A 114 -18.35 -11.78 1.83
C SER A 114 -17.94 -12.85 2.83
N PHE A 115 -16.66 -12.89 3.17
CA PHE A 115 -16.11 -13.90 4.07
C PHE A 115 -14.77 -13.45 4.64
N ASP A 116 -14.48 -13.90 5.86
CA ASP A 116 -13.18 -13.70 6.51
C ASP A 116 -12.13 -14.67 5.96
N LEU A 117 -10.89 -14.18 5.92
CA LEU A 117 -9.69 -14.96 5.62
C LEU A 117 -8.94 -15.31 6.89
N LYS A 118 -8.02 -16.26 6.80
CA LYS A 118 -7.08 -16.55 7.89
C LYS A 118 -6.02 -15.46 8.00
N ALA A 119 -5.48 -15.28 9.20
CA ALA A 119 -4.35 -14.38 9.40
C ALA A 119 -3.18 -14.75 8.48
N GLY A 120 -2.66 -13.75 7.75
CA GLY A 120 -1.55 -13.92 6.80
C GLY A 120 -1.96 -14.21 5.36
N GLU A 121 -3.23 -14.52 5.10
CA GLU A 121 -3.77 -14.63 3.74
C GLU A 121 -3.95 -13.24 3.10
N GLY A 122 -3.74 -13.17 1.78
CA GLY A 122 -3.70 -11.94 1.01
C GLY A 122 -4.90 -11.72 0.09
N ASP A 123 -4.81 -10.66 -0.71
CA ASP A 123 -5.81 -10.26 -1.71
C ASP A 123 -5.93 -11.26 -2.88
N ASP A 124 -4.89 -12.07 -3.10
CA ASP A 124 -4.85 -13.15 -4.08
C ASP A 124 -5.97 -14.18 -3.86
N ILE A 125 -6.34 -14.45 -2.60
CA ILE A 125 -7.46 -15.33 -2.27
C ILE A 125 -8.79 -14.73 -2.73
N CYS A 126 -9.02 -13.43 -2.48
CA CYS A 126 -10.24 -12.76 -2.94
C CYS A 126 -10.32 -12.77 -4.48
N LYS A 127 -9.18 -12.54 -5.14
CA LYS A 127 -9.08 -12.60 -6.60
C LYS A 127 -9.42 -13.99 -7.14
N ALA A 128 -8.85 -15.04 -6.55
CA ALA A 128 -9.11 -16.42 -6.96
C ALA A 128 -10.57 -16.83 -6.73
N ALA A 129 -11.13 -16.48 -5.57
CA ALA A 129 -12.54 -16.74 -5.26
C ALA A 129 -13.49 -16.02 -6.23
N CYS A 130 -13.17 -14.79 -6.61
CA CYS A 130 -13.94 -14.06 -7.63
C CYS A 130 -13.80 -14.69 -9.01
N ALA A 131 -12.58 -15.05 -9.43
CA ALA A 131 -12.35 -15.67 -10.73
C ALA A 131 -13.01 -17.05 -10.89
N ALA A 132 -13.25 -17.76 -9.79
CA ALA A 132 -13.94 -19.04 -9.78
C ALA A 132 -15.48 -18.92 -9.76
N ASP A 133 -16.03 -17.73 -9.53
CA ASP A 133 -17.48 -17.51 -9.44
C ASP A 133 -17.97 -16.69 -10.64
N ASN A 134 -18.81 -17.30 -11.47
CA ASN A 134 -19.35 -16.68 -12.69
C ASN A 134 -20.22 -15.44 -12.43
N LYS A 135 -20.71 -15.22 -11.20
CA LYS A 135 -21.45 -14.02 -10.83
C LYS A 135 -20.53 -12.88 -10.44
N CYS A 136 -19.26 -13.16 -10.14
CA CYS A 136 -18.33 -12.17 -9.65
C CYS A 136 -17.76 -11.32 -10.79
N ARG A 137 -17.87 -10.00 -10.65
CA ARG A 137 -17.30 -9.02 -11.59
C ARG A 137 -16.21 -8.17 -10.94
N ALA A 138 -16.24 -8.02 -9.62
CA ALA A 138 -15.22 -7.31 -8.87
C ALA A 138 -15.09 -7.90 -7.47
N TRP A 139 -13.96 -7.63 -6.83
CA TRP A 139 -13.69 -8.02 -5.45
C TRP A 139 -13.01 -6.88 -4.71
N THR A 140 -13.14 -6.88 -3.39
CA THR A 140 -12.39 -5.99 -2.50
C THR A 140 -11.89 -6.79 -1.31
N PHE A 141 -10.59 -6.74 -1.09
CA PHE A 141 -9.89 -7.24 0.09
C PHE A 141 -9.73 -6.10 1.09
N ALA A 142 -10.10 -6.33 2.34
CA ALA A 142 -9.80 -5.45 3.46
C ALA A 142 -8.73 -6.09 4.34
N ARG A 143 -7.65 -5.37 4.58
CA ARG A 143 -6.57 -5.80 5.48
C ARG A 143 -7.08 -5.88 6.93
N PRO A 144 -6.50 -6.75 7.78
CA PRO A 144 -6.70 -6.71 9.22
C PRO A 144 -6.60 -5.28 9.76
N GLY A 145 -7.40 -4.98 10.77
CA GLY A 145 -7.47 -3.67 11.43
C GLY A 145 -8.28 -2.60 10.69
N TYR A 146 -8.64 -2.79 9.41
CA TYR A 146 -9.44 -1.81 8.66
C TYR A 146 -10.94 -2.11 8.60
N ALA A 147 -11.32 -3.38 8.52
CA ALA A 147 -12.72 -3.83 8.51
C ALA A 147 -13.06 -4.78 9.67
N GLY A 148 -12.06 -5.25 10.40
CA GLY A 148 -12.18 -6.27 11.44
C GLY A 148 -10.80 -6.70 11.93
N ARG A 149 -10.72 -7.69 12.82
CA ARG A 149 -9.44 -8.28 13.23
C ARG A 149 -8.87 -9.18 12.15
N GLU A 150 -9.75 -9.89 11.46
CA GLU A 150 -9.43 -10.77 10.34
C GLU A 150 -9.40 -9.98 9.03
N PRO A 151 -8.60 -10.41 8.04
CA PRO A 151 -8.74 -9.91 6.68
C PRO A 151 -10.11 -10.31 6.14
N HIS A 152 -10.75 -9.44 5.35
CA HIS A 152 -12.08 -9.70 4.83
C HIS A 152 -12.15 -9.57 3.31
N CYS A 153 -12.77 -10.54 2.64
CA CYS A 153 -13.06 -10.48 1.22
C CYS A 153 -14.52 -10.09 0.98
N PHE A 154 -14.72 -9.19 0.02
CA PHE A 154 -16.04 -8.79 -0.46
C PHE A 154 -16.14 -9.08 -1.97
N LEU A 155 -16.97 -10.04 -2.37
CA LEU A 155 -17.24 -10.38 -3.77
C LEU A 155 -18.46 -9.62 -4.29
N LYS A 156 -18.31 -9.03 -5.48
CA LYS A 156 -19.26 -8.08 -6.05
C LYS A 156 -19.74 -8.53 -7.42
N LYS A 157 -21.04 -8.37 -7.66
CA LYS A 157 -21.68 -8.65 -8.95
C LYS A 157 -21.64 -7.46 -9.89
N ASP A 158 -21.47 -6.26 -9.35
CA ASP A 158 -21.43 -5.00 -10.10
C ASP A 158 -20.06 -4.33 -9.95
N ILE A 159 -19.56 -3.74 -11.04
CA ILE A 159 -18.33 -2.94 -11.01
C ILE A 159 -18.71 -1.50 -10.61
N LYS A 160 -18.61 -1.19 -9.31
CA LYS A 160 -18.87 0.17 -8.79
C LYS A 160 -17.67 1.10 -9.00
N PRO A 161 -17.86 2.44 -9.01
CA PRO A 161 -16.77 3.40 -9.13
C PRO A 161 -15.73 3.25 -8.01
N PRO A 162 -14.42 3.42 -8.31
CA PRO A 162 -13.37 3.31 -7.31
C PRO A 162 -13.42 4.50 -6.34
N ARG A 163 -13.37 4.21 -5.02
CA ARG A 163 -13.22 5.23 -3.97
C ARG A 163 -11.91 4.99 -3.21
N ARG A 164 -11.16 6.05 -2.93
CA ARG A 164 -9.96 5.92 -2.09
C ARG A 164 -10.34 5.53 -0.67
N LYS A 165 -9.69 4.48 -0.17
CA LYS A 165 -9.85 3.98 1.20
C LYS A 165 -8.61 3.18 1.57
N ALA A 166 -7.85 3.68 2.54
CA ALA A 166 -6.62 3.02 2.99
C ALA A 166 -6.92 1.62 3.53
N GLY A 167 -6.04 0.66 3.27
CA GLY A 167 -6.18 -0.73 3.71
C GLY A 167 -7.16 -1.59 2.91
N PHE A 168 -7.77 -1.04 1.85
CA PHE A 168 -8.63 -1.79 0.93
C PHE A 168 -7.92 -1.95 -0.42
N THR A 169 -7.91 -3.18 -0.94
CA THR A 169 -7.40 -3.49 -2.27
C THR A 169 -8.54 -4.04 -3.09
N SER A 170 -8.86 -3.45 -4.23
CA SER A 170 -9.92 -3.92 -5.12
C SER A 170 -9.37 -4.51 -6.40
N GLY A 171 -10.14 -5.37 -7.06
CA GLY A 171 -9.82 -5.84 -8.40
C GLY A 171 -11.06 -6.09 -9.22
N VAL A 172 -10.91 -6.07 -10.53
CA VAL A 172 -11.98 -6.36 -11.49
C VAL A 172 -11.63 -7.64 -12.23
N VAL A 173 -12.57 -8.58 -12.26
CA VAL A 173 -12.46 -9.82 -13.04
C VAL A 173 -13.30 -9.63 -14.29
N ARG A 174 -12.65 -9.74 -15.45
CA ARG A 174 -13.28 -9.62 -16.77
C ARG A 174 -13.60 -10.99 -17.33
#